data_AF-A0A420PJ54-F1
#
_entry.id   AF-A0A420PJ54-F1
#
_cell.length_a   1.000
_cell.length_b   1.000
_cell.length_c   1.000
_cell.angle_alpha   90.00
_cell.angle_beta   90.00
_cell.angle_gamma   90.00
#
_symmetry.space_group_name_H-M   'P 1'
#
loop_
_entity.id
_entity.type
_entity.pdbx_description
1 polymer ?
#
loop_
_entity_poly.entity_id
_entity_poly.type
_entity_poly.pdbx_seq_one_letter_code
_entity_poly.pdbx_strand_id
1 'polypeptide(L)'
;MQKYNTLDGPATCIASFQAYLRRYPQLLDQQIARAEERGYKLLFKQIRGAYMVTEAERCKTDGKQGHSPVWPTKEETDASFNYGIEKTVSTIAQQVRETGHSTLSAVFATHNSISVGLGLDLLQKHGLTRQNDENGKLVVSKEIAGSFAFAQLYGKLSFLRSRDDNASD
;
A
#
# COMPACT_ATOMS: atom_id res chain seq x y z
N MET A 1 -7.93 -14.86 -2.83
CA MET A 1 -7.65 -13.96 -3.99
C MET A 1 -7.64 -14.74 -5.30
N GLN A 2 -6.75 -15.71 -5.51
CA GLN A 2 -6.65 -16.51 -6.76
C GLN A 2 -7.99 -16.99 -7.35
N LYS A 3 -8.90 -17.55 -6.54
CA LYS A 3 -10.20 -18.06 -7.01
C LYS A 3 -11.12 -16.98 -7.61
N TYR A 4 -11.00 -15.72 -7.18
CA TYR A 4 -11.98 -14.67 -7.46
C TYR A 4 -11.41 -13.48 -8.25
N ASN A 5 -10.10 -13.26 -8.24
CA ASN A 5 -9.47 -12.12 -8.90
C ASN A 5 -8.87 -12.53 -10.26
N THR A 6 -9.72 -12.79 -11.25
CA THR A 6 -9.26 -13.18 -12.60
C THR A 6 -8.56 -12.02 -13.33
N LEU A 7 -7.79 -12.32 -14.38
CA LEU A 7 -7.11 -11.29 -15.19
C LEU A 7 -8.11 -10.46 -16.03
N ASP A 8 -9.17 -11.09 -16.53
CA ASP A 8 -10.17 -10.43 -17.37
C ASP A 8 -11.28 -9.74 -16.54
N GLY A 9 -11.37 -10.06 -15.25
CA GLY A 9 -12.39 -9.54 -14.34
C GLY A 9 -11.86 -8.45 -13.40
N PRO A 10 -12.76 -7.80 -12.63
CA PRO A 10 -12.34 -6.91 -11.55
C PRO A 10 -11.67 -7.69 -10.42
N ALA A 11 -10.69 -7.07 -9.75
CA ALA A 11 -10.17 -7.61 -8.49
C ALA A 11 -11.20 -7.36 -7.38
N THR A 12 -11.87 -8.42 -6.92
CA THR A 12 -12.99 -8.33 -5.96
C THR A 12 -12.57 -8.65 -4.53
N CYS A 13 -11.65 -9.60 -4.37
CA CYS A 13 -11.17 -10.04 -3.08
C CYS A 13 -9.93 -9.24 -2.67
N ILE A 14 -10.02 -8.58 -1.51
CA ILE A 14 -8.94 -7.75 -0.94
C ILE A 14 -8.54 -8.31 0.41
N ALA A 15 -7.24 -8.54 0.63
CA ALA A 15 -6.70 -8.88 1.94
C ALA A 15 -5.99 -7.69 2.57
N SER A 16 -5.98 -7.62 3.90
CA SER A 16 -5.20 -6.60 4.62
C SER A 16 -3.81 -7.15 4.93
N PHE A 17 -2.76 -6.45 4.48
CA PHE A 17 -1.39 -6.77 4.84
C PHE A 17 -0.90 -5.77 5.89
N GLN A 18 -0.22 -6.28 6.92
CA GLN A 18 0.10 -5.54 8.13
C GLN A 18 1.61 -5.33 8.24
N ALA A 19 2.06 -4.10 8.00
CA ALA A 19 3.48 -3.75 7.92
C ALA A 19 4.22 -3.80 9.26
N TYR A 20 3.51 -3.79 10.40
CA TYR A 20 4.09 -3.98 11.73
C TYR A 20 4.64 -5.40 11.95
N LEU A 21 4.27 -6.39 11.11
CA LEU A 21 4.79 -7.76 11.23
C LEU A 21 6.13 -7.86 10.53
N ARG A 22 7.10 -8.54 11.16
CA ARG A 22 8.43 -8.78 10.58
C ARG A 22 8.40 -9.58 9.28
N ARG A 23 7.38 -10.42 9.10
CA ARG A 23 7.16 -11.19 7.87
C ARG A 23 6.66 -10.37 6.69
N TYR A 24 6.27 -9.11 6.91
CA TYR A 24 5.55 -8.33 5.91
C TYR A 24 6.31 -8.16 4.59
N PRO A 25 7.60 -7.78 4.57
CA PRO A 25 8.35 -7.63 3.32
C PRO A 25 8.36 -8.93 2.50
N GLN A 26 8.66 -10.05 3.14
CA GLN A 26 8.70 -11.36 2.50
C GLN A 26 7.31 -11.81 2.03
N LEU A 27 6.27 -11.54 2.83
CA LEU A 27 4.90 -11.83 2.44
C LEU A 27 4.52 -11.06 1.17
N LEU A 28 4.82 -9.76 1.10
CA LEU A 28 4.50 -8.94 -0.06
C LEU A 28 5.18 -9.49 -1.33
N ASP A 29 6.49 -9.71 -1.29
CA ASP A 29 7.25 -10.27 -2.41
C ASP A 29 6.67 -11.62 -2.87
N GLN A 30 6.36 -12.52 -1.93
CA GLN A 30 5.78 -13.83 -2.24
C GLN A 30 4.38 -13.73 -2.84
N GLN A 31 3.54 -12.81 -2.37
CA GLN A 31 2.18 -12.66 -2.90
C GLN A 31 2.20 -12.08 -4.32
N ILE A 32 3.09 -11.12 -4.60
CA ILE A 32 3.30 -10.59 -5.95
C ILE A 32 3.75 -11.71 -6.89
N ALA A 33 4.84 -12.40 -6.55
CA ALA A 33 5.38 -13.48 -7.38
C ALA A 33 4.35 -14.59 -7.63
N ARG A 34 3.60 -14.97 -6.58
CA ARG A 34 2.54 -15.98 -6.71
C ARG A 34 1.39 -15.52 -7.61
N ALA A 35 1.03 -14.24 -7.58
CA ALA A 35 -0.02 -13.70 -8.44
C ALA A 35 0.38 -13.73 -9.91
N GLU A 36 1.65 -13.43 -10.19
CA GLU A 36 2.25 -13.52 -11.53
C GLU A 36 2.33 -14.99 -12.00
N GLU A 37 2.88 -15.89 -11.19
CA GLU A 37 3.00 -17.33 -11.51
C GLU A 37 1.64 -17.98 -11.78
N ARG A 38 0.62 -17.62 -11.00
CA ARG A 38 -0.71 -18.25 -11.04
C ARG A 38 -1.72 -17.49 -11.88
N GLY A 39 -1.34 -16.37 -12.50
CA GLY A 39 -2.17 -15.59 -13.40
C GLY A 39 -3.44 -15.04 -12.76
N TYR A 40 -3.33 -14.28 -11.67
CA TYR A 40 -4.47 -13.59 -11.05
C TYR A 40 -4.12 -12.16 -10.61
N LYS A 41 -5.12 -11.28 -10.50
CA LYS A 41 -4.91 -9.91 -10.01
C LYS A 41 -4.71 -9.90 -8.49
N LEU A 42 -3.65 -9.24 -8.03
CA LEU A 42 -3.43 -9.04 -6.61
C LEU A 42 -3.91 -7.64 -6.21
N LEU A 43 -4.95 -7.59 -5.36
CA LEU A 43 -5.41 -6.36 -4.72
C LEU A 43 -5.31 -6.53 -3.20
N PHE A 44 -4.57 -5.65 -2.53
CA PHE A 44 -4.41 -5.68 -1.08
C PHE A 44 -4.52 -4.30 -0.45
N LYS A 45 -4.92 -4.27 0.82
CA LYS A 45 -4.92 -3.07 1.64
C LYS A 45 -3.72 -3.13 2.58
N GLN A 46 -2.79 -2.22 2.43
CA GLN A 46 -1.67 -2.10 3.34
C GLN A 46 -2.03 -1.22 4.54
N ILE A 47 -1.83 -1.73 5.74
CA ILE A 47 -1.94 -0.99 7.02
C ILE A 47 -0.65 -1.17 7.83
N ARG A 48 -0.36 -0.26 8.76
CA ARG A 48 0.67 -0.53 9.78
C ARG A 48 0.27 -1.72 10.63
N GLY A 49 -0.88 -1.63 11.30
CA GLY A 49 -1.40 -2.65 12.20
C GLY A 49 -2.16 -1.99 13.35
N ALA A 50 -3.07 -2.72 13.99
CA ALA A 50 -3.89 -2.20 15.08
C ALA A 50 -3.59 -2.85 16.45
N TYR A 51 -2.75 -3.88 16.49
CA TYR A 51 -2.58 -4.77 17.63
C TYR A 51 -1.12 -4.91 18.09
N MET A 52 -0.28 -3.90 17.81
CA MET A 52 1.16 -3.97 18.07
C MET A 52 1.50 -4.24 19.54
N VAL A 53 0.81 -3.55 20.45
CA VAL A 53 1.00 -3.70 21.90
C VAL A 53 0.60 -5.10 22.35
N THR A 54 -0.61 -5.53 22.01
CA THR A 54 -1.14 -6.82 22.43
C THR A 54 -0.36 -8.00 21.85
N GLU A 55 0.14 -7.91 20.62
CA GLU A 55 0.99 -8.95 20.02
C GLU A 55 2.38 -8.99 20.66
N ALA A 56 2.97 -7.83 20.99
CA ALA A 56 4.24 -7.77 21.71
C ALA A 56 4.13 -8.34 23.13
N GLU A 57 3.03 -8.05 23.83
CA GLU A 57 2.74 -8.60 25.16
C GLU A 57 2.54 -10.12 25.12
N ARG A 58 1.74 -10.62 24.17
CA ARG A 58 1.53 -12.07 23.98
C ARG A 58 2.84 -12.82 23.74
N CYS A 59 3.76 -12.23 22.98
CA CYS A 59 5.07 -12.85 22.75
C CYS A 59 5.88 -13.03 24.05
N LYS A 60 5.74 -12.10 25.01
CA LYS A 60 6.38 -12.19 26.32
C LYS A 60 5.71 -13.24 27.21
N THR A 61 4.38 -13.34 27.18
CA THR A 61 3.61 -14.26 28.03
C THR A 61 3.68 -15.71 27.56
N ASP A 62 3.69 -15.94 26.25
CA ASP A 62 3.66 -17.30 25.68
C ASP A 62 5.01 -18.04 25.79
N GLY A 63 6.06 -17.38 26.30
CA GLY A 63 7.40 -17.99 26.45
C GLY A 63 8.02 -18.48 25.13
N LYS A 64 7.54 -17.99 23.99
CA LYS A 64 7.98 -18.44 22.66
C LYS A 64 9.46 -18.11 22.47
N GLN A 65 10.26 -19.13 22.18
CA GLN A 65 11.65 -18.93 21.78
C GLN A 65 11.69 -18.27 20.39
N GLY A 66 12.30 -17.09 20.29
CA GLY A 66 12.48 -16.38 19.02
C GLY A 66 12.24 -14.87 19.14
N HIS A 67 12.36 -14.19 18.00
CA HIS A 67 12.06 -12.77 17.92
C HIS A 67 10.55 -12.52 17.89
N SER A 68 10.13 -11.40 18.50
CA SER A 68 8.75 -10.91 18.43
C SER A 68 8.24 -10.88 16.98
N PRO A 69 6.99 -11.27 16.71
CA PRO A 69 6.42 -11.22 15.36
C PRO A 69 6.26 -9.78 14.85
N VAL A 70 6.27 -8.79 15.75
CA VAL A 70 6.18 -7.37 15.43
C VAL A 70 7.55 -6.70 15.44
N TRP A 71 7.69 -5.61 14.68
CA TRP A 71 8.84 -4.74 14.78
C TRP A 71 8.94 -4.12 16.18
N PRO A 72 10.15 -3.98 16.75
CA PRO A 72 10.31 -3.44 18.10
C PRO A 72 10.07 -1.93 18.17
N THR A 73 10.27 -1.19 17.07
CA THR A 73 10.07 0.26 17.03
C THR A 73 9.02 0.70 16.01
N LYS A 74 8.51 1.92 16.20
CA LYS A 74 7.62 2.57 15.24
C LYS A 74 8.36 2.86 13.93
N GLU A 75 9.62 3.25 14.03
CA GLU A 75 10.50 3.59 12.90
C GLU A 75 10.70 2.39 11.98
N GLU A 76 10.90 1.18 12.53
CA GLU A 76 10.97 -0.05 11.74
C GLU A 76 9.62 -0.41 11.11
N THR A 77 8.51 -0.17 11.82
CA THR A 77 7.17 -0.34 11.25
C THR A 77 6.92 0.64 10.09
N ASP A 78 7.38 1.89 10.23
CA ASP A 78 7.31 2.92 9.20
C ASP A 78 8.17 2.54 7.99
N ALA A 79 9.39 2.04 8.22
CA ALA A 79 10.27 1.56 7.16
C ALA A 79 9.66 0.36 6.42
N SER A 80 9.09 -0.60 7.14
CA SER A 80 8.38 -1.75 6.57
C SER A 80 7.15 -1.32 5.75
N PHE A 81 6.41 -0.31 6.22
CA PHE A 81 5.28 0.24 5.47
C PHE A 81 5.76 0.95 4.18
N ASN A 82 6.81 1.76 4.28
CA ASN A 82 7.36 2.50 3.15
C ASN A 82 7.98 1.56 2.10
N TYR A 83 8.66 0.49 2.52
CA TYR A 83 9.09 -0.60 1.64
C TYR A 83 7.92 -1.15 0.82
N GLY A 84 6.75 -1.34 1.45
CA GLY A 84 5.54 -1.79 0.76
C GLY A 84 5.07 -0.82 -0.33
N ILE A 85 5.16 0.49 -0.10
CA ILE A 85 4.86 1.51 -1.12
C ILE A 85 5.87 1.42 -2.27
N GLU A 86 7.16 1.44 -1.96
CA GLU A 86 8.25 1.39 -2.94
C GLU A 86 8.15 0.15 -3.83
N LYS A 87 7.97 -1.01 -3.22
CA LYS A 87 7.83 -2.28 -3.93
C LYS A 87 6.61 -2.28 -4.84
N THR A 88 5.47 -1.81 -4.34
CA THR A 88 4.23 -1.79 -5.13
C THR A 88 4.34 -0.83 -6.32
N VAL A 89 4.80 0.40 -6.11
CA VAL A 89 4.89 1.40 -7.18
C VAL A 89 5.89 0.95 -8.25
N SER A 90 7.04 0.41 -7.84
CA SER A 90 8.04 -0.10 -8.80
C SER A 90 7.51 -1.28 -9.62
N THR A 91 6.79 -2.23 -9.00
CA THR A 91 6.15 -3.34 -9.71
C THR A 91 5.05 -2.86 -10.66
N ILE A 92 4.17 -1.95 -10.23
CA ILE A 92 3.14 -1.36 -11.11
C ILE A 92 3.80 -0.66 -12.31
N ALA A 93 4.82 0.16 -12.08
CA ALA A 93 5.54 0.86 -13.14
C ALA A 93 6.17 -0.12 -14.14
N GLN A 94 6.73 -1.22 -13.64
CA GLN A 94 7.29 -2.27 -14.49
C GLN A 94 6.20 -2.92 -15.35
N GLN A 95 5.11 -3.40 -14.74
CA GLN A 95 4.02 -4.07 -15.46
C GLN A 95 3.39 -3.18 -16.53
N VAL A 96 3.20 -1.89 -16.23
CA VAL A 96 2.67 -0.92 -17.21
C VAL A 96 3.63 -0.70 -18.37
N ARG A 97 4.95 -0.64 -18.13
CA ARG A 97 5.93 -0.52 -19.22
C ARG A 97 5.97 -1.76 -20.12
N GLU A 98 5.78 -2.94 -19.54
CA GLU A 98 5.88 -4.22 -20.25
C GLU A 98 4.59 -4.59 -20.99
N THR A 99 3.43 -4.32 -20.38
CA THR A 99 2.13 -4.84 -20.85
C THR A 99 1.07 -3.76 -21.07
N GLY A 100 1.36 -2.50 -20.71
CA GLY A 100 0.42 -1.39 -20.81
C GLY A 100 -0.63 -1.33 -19.69
N HIS A 101 -0.66 -2.32 -18.78
CA HIS A 101 -1.58 -2.36 -17.65
C HIS A 101 -0.94 -2.99 -16.40
N SER A 102 -1.55 -2.77 -15.22
CA SER A 102 -1.14 -3.41 -13.97
C SER A 102 -2.08 -4.54 -13.57
N THR A 103 -1.52 -5.66 -13.11
CA THR A 103 -2.26 -6.74 -12.42
C THR A 103 -2.14 -6.64 -10.91
N LEU A 104 -1.25 -5.76 -10.43
CA LEU A 104 -1.08 -5.40 -9.03
C LEU A 104 -1.89 -4.14 -8.71
N SER A 105 -2.57 -4.16 -7.57
CA SER A 105 -3.27 -3.00 -7.06
C SER A 105 -3.16 -2.93 -5.54
N ALA A 106 -3.08 -1.72 -4.99
CA ALA A 106 -2.97 -1.54 -3.55
C ALA A 106 -3.72 -0.30 -3.02
N VAL A 107 -4.28 -0.47 -1.82
CA VAL A 107 -4.82 0.62 -1.01
C VAL A 107 -3.91 0.83 0.20
N PHE A 108 -3.25 1.97 0.29
CA PHE A 108 -2.38 2.35 1.40
C PHE A 108 -3.20 3.09 2.46
N ALA A 109 -3.61 2.37 3.50
CA ALA A 109 -4.40 2.93 4.58
C ALA A 109 -3.49 3.58 5.64
N THR A 110 -3.27 4.89 5.51
CA THR A 110 -2.34 5.69 6.32
C THR A 110 -2.83 7.13 6.49
N HIS A 111 -2.55 7.71 7.66
CA HIS A 111 -2.68 9.16 7.91
C HIS A 111 -1.31 9.84 8.05
N ASN A 112 -0.22 9.09 7.89
CA ASN A 112 1.14 9.61 7.96
C ASN A 112 1.48 10.32 6.63
N SER A 113 1.65 11.64 6.68
CA SER A 113 1.95 12.49 5.52
C SER A 113 3.28 12.15 4.85
N ILE A 114 4.28 11.66 5.59
CA ILE A 114 5.58 11.24 5.03
C ILE A 114 5.38 10.05 4.10
N SER A 115 4.64 9.03 4.54
CA SER A 115 4.34 7.86 3.70
C SER A 115 3.46 8.24 2.49
N VAL A 116 2.55 9.20 2.65
CA VAL A 116 1.74 9.72 1.52
C VAL A 116 2.63 10.44 0.50
N GLY A 117 3.48 11.36 0.97
CA GLY A 117 4.43 12.09 0.13
C GLY A 117 5.35 11.14 -0.64
N LEU A 118 5.93 10.15 0.04
CA LEU A 118 6.75 9.11 -0.60
C LEU A 118 6.02 8.44 -1.76
N GLY A 119 4.76 8.04 -1.58
CA GLY A 119 4.00 7.41 -2.66
C GLY A 119 3.76 8.34 -3.85
N LEU A 120 3.44 9.62 -3.60
CA LEU A 120 3.27 10.62 -4.66
C LEU A 120 4.57 10.89 -5.41
N ASP A 121 5.70 10.99 -4.71
CA ASP A 121 7.02 11.22 -5.30
C ASP A 121 7.44 10.03 -6.16
N LEU A 122 7.20 8.80 -5.70
CA LEU A 122 7.49 7.59 -6.46
C LEU A 122 6.64 7.49 -7.73
N LEU A 123 5.34 7.79 -7.65
CA LEU A 123 4.46 7.80 -8.82
C LEU A 123 4.95 8.80 -9.88
N GLN A 124 5.34 10.00 -9.46
CA GLN A 124 5.93 11.01 -10.35
C GLN A 124 7.27 10.53 -10.95
N LYS A 125 8.18 10.03 -10.10
CA LYS A 125 9.49 9.52 -10.50
C LYS A 125 9.38 8.41 -11.55
N HIS A 126 8.35 7.56 -11.45
CA HIS A 126 8.09 6.49 -12.39
C HIS A 126 7.27 6.90 -13.63
N GLY A 127 6.89 8.18 -13.75
CA GLY A 127 6.10 8.69 -14.88
C GLY A 127 4.65 8.22 -14.88
N LEU A 128 4.14 7.77 -13.72
CA LEU A 128 2.77 7.25 -13.56
C LEU A 128 1.75 8.36 -13.23
N THR A 129 2.21 9.61 -13.16
CA THR A 129 1.38 10.80 -12.97
C THR A 129 1.78 11.89 -13.94
N ARG A 130 0.87 12.81 -14.22
CA ARG A 130 1.10 14.05 -14.96
C ARG A 130 0.58 15.22 -14.14
N GLN A 131 1.21 16.39 -14.23
CA GLN A 131 0.62 17.59 -13.66
C GLN A 131 -0.51 18.07 -14.59
N ASN A 132 -1.60 18.52 -13.99
CA ASN A 132 -2.64 19.25 -14.70
C ASN A 132 -2.27 20.73 -14.72
N ASP A 133 -2.10 21.28 -15.91
CA ASP A 133 -1.64 22.66 -16.14
C ASP A 133 -2.64 23.71 -15.62
N GLU A 134 -3.93 23.37 -15.49
CA GLU A 134 -4.99 24.32 -15.10
C GLU A 134 -5.08 24.53 -13.58
N ASN A 135 -4.74 23.52 -12.78
CA ASN A 135 -4.95 23.55 -11.32
C ASN A 135 -3.78 23.02 -10.50
N GLY A 136 -2.66 22.64 -11.15
CA GLY A 136 -1.47 22.12 -10.49
C GLY A 136 -1.65 20.77 -9.79
N LYS A 137 -2.80 20.10 -9.97
CA LYS A 137 -3.08 18.80 -9.33
C LYS A 137 -2.35 17.69 -10.08
N LEU A 138 -1.85 16.70 -9.34
CA LEU A 138 -1.29 15.48 -9.90
C LEU A 138 -2.42 14.57 -10.36
N VAL A 139 -2.41 14.23 -11.64
CA VAL A 139 -3.35 13.31 -12.26
C VAL A 139 -2.65 11.98 -12.50
N VAL A 140 -3.23 10.92 -11.94
CA VAL A 140 -2.78 9.54 -12.13
C VAL A 140 -3.05 9.10 -13.56
N SER A 141 -2.09 8.41 -14.18
CA SER A 141 -2.21 7.97 -15.57
C SER A 141 -3.34 6.94 -15.74
N LYS A 142 -3.94 6.86 -16.94
CA LYS A 142 -5.10 5.99 -17.20
C LYS A 142 -4.76 4.51 -17.00
N GLU A 143 -3.50 4.14 -17.27
CA GLU A 143 -2.97 2.78 -17.19
C GLU A 143 -2.92 2.24 -15.76
N ILE A 144 -2.88 3.13 -14.77
CA ILE A 144 -2.85 2.77 -13.34
C ILE A 144 -4.08 3.25 -12.57
N ALA A 145 -5.11 3.75 -13.27
CA ALA A 145 -6.36 4.13 -12.65
C ALA A 145 -6.94 2.93 -11.87
N GLY A 146 -7.13 3.10 -10.55
CA GLY A 146 -7.59 2.03 -9.66
C GLY A 146 -6.51 1.07 -9.15
N SER A 147 -5.26 1.19 -9.63
CA SER A 147 -4.14 0.34 -9.16
C SER A 147 -3.45 0.87 -7.91
N PHE A 148 -3.60 2.16 -7.61
CA PHE A 148 -2.98 2.79 -6.44
C PHE A 148 -3.97 3.76 -5.80
N ALA A 149 -4.19 3.62 -4.49
CA ALA A 149 -5.02 4.56 -3.74
C ALA A 149 -4.51 4.73 -2.30
N PHE A 150 -4.75 5.91 -1.72
CA PHE A 150 -4.64 6.12 -0.29
C PHE A 150 -6.01 5.99 0.37
N ALA A 151 -6.03 5.52 1.62
CA ALA A 151 -7.23 5.47 2.44
C ALA A 151 -6.94 5.94 3.87
N GLN A 152 -7.99 6.40 4.55
CA GLN A 152 -7.92 6.78 5.95
C GLN A 152 -9.21 6.39 6.68
N LEU A 153 -9.14 6.37 8.01
CA LEU A 153 -10.34 6.22 8.83
C LEU A 153 -11.15 7.51 8.83
N TYR A 154 -12.46 7.38 8.68
CA TYR A 154 -13.38 8.51 8.82
C TYR A 154 -13.22 9.18 10.19
N GLY A 155 -13.23 10.51 10.23
CA GLY A 155 -13.07 11.29 11.46
C GLY A 155 -11.63 11.46 11.96
N LYS A 156 -10.62 10.88 11.28
CA LYS A 156 -9.23 11.24 11.54
C LYS A 156 -8.90 12.55 10.82
N LEU A 157 -8.45 13.56 11.57
CA LEU A 157 -7.92 14.80 11.02
C LEU A 157 -6.64 14.46 10.25
N SER A 158 -6.66 14.61 8.93
CA SER A 158 -5.48 14.33 8.12
C SER A 158 -5.38 15.26 6.93
N PHE A 159 -4.14 15.35 6.43
CA PHE A 159 -3.73 16.02 5.21
C PHE A 159 -4.40 15.47 3.93
N LEU A 160 -5.04 14.29 3.97
CA LEU A 160 -5.74 13.71 2.82
C LEU A 160 -7.14 14.33 2.58
N ARG A 161 -7.65 15.14 3.51
CA ARG A 161 -8.75 16.06 3.23
C ARG A 161 -8.18 17.24 2.45
N SER A 162 -8.80 17.59 1.34
CA SER A 162 -8.39 18.60 0.37
C SER A 162 -7.72 19.81 1.02
N ARG A 163 -6.69 20.34 0.37
CA ARG A 163 -6.15 21.68 0.62
C ARG A 163 -7.18 22.81 0.35
N ASP A 164 -8.40 22.44 -0.06
CA ASP A 164 -9.51 23.30 -0.48
C ASP A 164 -10.73 23.28 0.49
N ASP A 165 -10.67 22.63 1.65
CA ASP A 165 -11.81 22.59 2.59
C ASP A 165 -11.90 23.83 3.51
N ASN A 166 -11.05 24.85 3.31
CA ASN A 166 -11.20 26.17 3.94
C ASN A 166 -11.97 27.13 3.02
N ALA A 167 -13.24 26.82 2.82
CA ALA A 167 -14.28 27.80 2.55
C ALA A 167 -15.39 27.57 3.57
N SER A 168 -15.60 28.56 4.46
CA SER A 168 -16.62 28.65 5.53
C SER A 168 -16.47 27.59 6.65
N ASP A 169 -16.28 27.93 7.93
CA ASP A 169 -16.76 29.09 8.71
C ASP A 169 -15.67 29.78 9.56
#